data_AF-A0ABD3FL88-F1
#
_entry.id   AF-A0ABD3FL88-F1
#
_cell.length_a   1.000
_cell.length_b   1.000
_cell.length_c   1.000
_cell.angle_alpha   90.00
_cell.angle_beta   90.00
_cell.angle_gamma   90.00
#
_symmetry.space_group_name_H-M   'P 1'
#
loop_
_entity.id
_entity.type
_entity.pdbx_description
1 polymer ?
#
loop_
_entity_poly.entity_id
_entity_poly.type
_entity_poly.pdbx_seq_one_letter_code
_entity_poly.pdbx_strand_id
1 'polypeptide(L)'
;MRKYKRCVVPSYHRNFGQQDCTCLVFADHQIAPTSYAEWTDPEDTTANLAELAKAGRLRIVQIIDRAVPSLPEELKNCEELEQLILAYIKMAALPEWLSEFSQLEYIHIEGDFTSRRLTNIPDGIFDNMPHLSFLHLGGIPNVEKLPSLSKLSGLRYLTLAVMTSLKELPSFEGLSSVTDLAIISASQVATLPSLTPLVTLASIAILPKSAVCCNGYLSGTCNLAKTQCLPVASDKFSMSCTDERLSEEDQATLALYGSPVCPNLEVEDHEAAAPSKHSTDELCGGVNYSQWGTGNLLQHPNDGHQLRYNRRFCRHAQASN
;
A
#
# COMPACT_ATOMS: atom_id res chain seq x y z
N MET A 1 14.16 4.52 -33.25
CA MET A 1 13.09 3.92 -32.41
C MET A 1 13.66 3.66 -31.03
N ARG A 2 13.00 4.09 -29.94
CA ARG A 2 13.40 3.68 -28.58
C ARG A 2 13.16 2.16 -28.49
N LYS A 3 14.21 1.38 -28.30
CA LYS A 3 14.14 -0.09 -28.17
C LYS A 3 13.24 -0.51 -26.99
N TYR A 4 13.25 0.29 -25.92
CA TYR A 4 12.51 0.03 -24.70
C TYR A 4 11.32 0.99 -24.56
N LYS A 5 10.10 0.52 -24.85
CA LYS A 5 8.86 1.33 -24.73
C LYS A 5 8.51 1.67 -23.28
N ARG A 6 8.93 0.83 -22.32
CA ARG A 6 8.69 0.98 -20.86
C ARG A 6 9.80 1.75 -20.14
N CYS A 7 10.80 2.22 -20.89
CA CYS A 7 11.82 3.10 -20.36
C CYS A 7 11.40 4.56 -20.53
N VAL A 8 11.05 5.21 -19.41
CA VAL A 8 10.61 6.61 -19.42
C VAL A 8 11.81 7.55 -19.49
N VAL A 9 12.86 7.24 -18.71
CA VAL A 9 14.08 8.03 -18.63
C VAL A 9 15.28 7.15 -19.03
N PRO A 10 15.88 7.38 -20.21
CA PRO A 10 17.13 6.74 -20.56
C PRO A 10 18.29 7.34 -19.76
N SER A 11 19.26 6.51 -19.42
CA SER A 11 20.55 6.93 -18.91
C SER A 11 21.41 7.49 -20.04
N TYR A 12 22.10 8.60 -19.77
CA TYR A 12 23.05 9.19 -20.71
C TYR A 12 24.45 8.58 -20.59
N HIS A 13 24.64 7.54 -19.76
CA HIS A 13 25.90 6.80 -19.69
C HIS A 13 26.03 5.82 -20.85
N ARG A 14 27.11 5.98 -21.63
CA ARG A 14 27.45 5.09 -22.74
C ARG A 14 28.23 3.90 -22.20
N ASN A 15 27.64 2.71 -22.23
CA ASN A 15 28.36 1.47 -21.94
C ASN A 15 29.23 1.11 -23.16
N PHE A 16 30.54 1.01 -22.98
CA PHE A 16 31.43 0.53 -24.05
C PHE A 16 31.04 -0.92 -24.42
N GLY A 17 30.58 -1.11 -25.66
CA GLY A 17 30.13 -2.42 -26.18
C GLY A 17 28.62 -2.61 -26.26
N GLN A 18 27.79 -1.70 -25.73
CA GLN A 18 26.33 -1.70 -25.95
C GLN A 18 25.94 -0.57 -26.92
N GLN A 19 25.14 -0.89 -27.94
CA GLN A 19 24.69 0.07 -28.95
C GLN A 19 23.62 1.05 -28.43
N ASP A 20 23.01 0.78 -27.28
CA ASP A 20 21.82 1.49 -26.78
C ASP A 20 22.04 2.12 -25.39
N CYS A 21 21.30 3.19 -25.09
CA CYS A 21 21.26 3.83 -23.77
C CYS A 21 20.58 2.92 -22.74
N THR A 22 21.12 2.82 -21.52
CA THR A 22 20.50 2.07 -20.41
C THR A 22 19.28 2.80 -19.86
N CYS A 23 18.48 2.18 -18.99
CA CYS A 23 17.29 2.80 -18.43
C CYS A 23 17.49 3.18 -16.97
N LEU A 24 17.02 4.36 -16.56
CA LEU A 24 16.99 4.79 -15.16
C LEU A 24 15.61 4.63 -14.54
N VAL A 25 14.54 4.76 -15.33
CA VAL A 25 13.15 4.70 -14.86
C VAL A 25 12.36 3.70 -15.68
N PHE A 26 12.02 2.57 -15.04
CA PHE A 26 11.06 1.62 -15.56
C PHE A 26 9.67 2.06 -15.11
N ALA A 27 8.76 2.33 -16.05
CA ALA A 27 7.36 2.56 -15.73
C ALA A 27 6.46 1.76 -16.68
N ASP A 28 5.60 0.92 -16.11
CA ASP A 28 4.60 0.17 -16.86
C ASP A 28 3.25 0.21 -16.15
N HIS A 29 2.36 1.04 -16.70
CA HIS A 29 1.07 1.33 -16.12
C HIS A 29 -0.03 0.88 -17.08
N GLN A 30 -0.98 0.09 -16.59
CA GLN A 30 -2.23 -0.17 -17.28
C GLN A 30 -3.35 0.67 -16.66
N ILE A 31 -3.51 1.91 -17.13
CA ILE A 31 -4.40 2.90 -16.51
C ILE A 31 -5.89 2.77 -16.86
N ALA A 32 -6.25 1.87 -17.77
CA ALA A 32 -7.62 1.70 -18.25
C ALA A 32 -7.87 0.28 -18.79
N PRO A 33 -7.92 -0.76 -17.93
CA PRO A 33 -8.45 -2.05 -18.34
C PRO A 33 -9.90 -1.89 -18.82
N THR A 34 -10.21 -2.48 -19.97
CA THR A 34 -11.52 -2.37 -20.64
C THR A 34 -12.38 -3.61 -20.43
N SER A 35 -11.83 -4.67 -19.83
CA SER A 35 -12.60 -5.85 -19.44
C SER A 35 -12.19 -6.35 -18.06
N TYR A 36 -13.09 -7.09 -17.43
CA TYR A 36 -12.82 -7.79 -16.18
C TYR A 36 -11.68 -8.81 -16.33
N ALA A 37 -11.53 -9.41 -17.51
CA ALA A 37 -10.42 -10.30 -17.82
C ALA A 37 -9.08 -9.55 -17.81
N GLU A 38 -8.98 -8.39 -18.45
CA GLU A 38 -7.76 -7.55 -18.42
C GLU A 38 -7.42 -7.09 -16.99
N TRP A 39 -8.43 -6.88 -16.14
CA TRP A 39 -8.23 -6.47 -14.76
C TRP A 39 -7.80 -7.62 -13.83
N THR A 40 -8.41 -8.80 -13.99
CA THR A 40 -8.07 -9.98 -13.19
C THR A 40 -6.81 -10.67 -13.66
N ASP A 41 -6.54 -10.61 -14.96
CA ASP A 41 -5.38 -11.17 -15.64
C ASP A 41 -4.64 -10.15 -16.51
N PRO A 42 -4.02 -9.14 -15.88
CA PRO A 42 -3.23 -8.16 -16.61
C PRO A 42 -1.94 -8.81 -17.13
N GLU A 43 -1.37 -8.17 -18.15
CA GLU A 43 -0.10 -8.59 -18.74
C GLU A 43 1.01 -8.74 -17.70
N ASP A 44 1.77 -9.84 -17.79
CA ASP A 44 2.96 -10.07 -16.99
C ASP A 44 4.13 -9.23 -17.52
N THR A 45 4.63 -8.31 -16.67
CA THR A 45 5.75 -7.43 -17.01
C THR A 45 7.10 -7.91 -16.48
N THR A 46 7.19 -9.10 -15.88
CA THR A 46 8.42 -9.63 -15.27
C THR A 46 9.58 -9.69 -16.27
N ALA A 47 9.35 -10.22 -17.47
CA ALA A 47 10.38 -10.31 -18.51
C ALA A 47 10.87 -8.94 -19.00
N ASN A 48 9.96 -7.97 -19.11
CA ASN A 48 10.30 -6.61 -19.52
C ASN A 48 11.12 -5.88 -18.45
N LEU A 49 10.76 -6.08 -17.17
CA LEU A 49 11.53 -5.56 -16.04
C LEU A 49 12.92 -6.21 -16.00
N ALA A 50 12.99 -7.54 -16.14
CA ALA A 50 14.25 -8.28 -16.17
C ALA A 50 15.19 -7.78 -17.28
N GLU A 51 14.66 -7.57 -18.49
CA GLU A 51 15.45 -7.08 -19.62
C GLU A 51 16.09 -5.71 -19.33
N LEU A 52 15.32 -4.79 -18.75
CA LEU A 52 15.81 -3.45 -18.43
C LEU A 52 16.72 -3.42 -17.18
N ALA A 53 16.48 -4.31 -16.23
CA ALA A 53 17.27 -4.46 -15.02
C ALA A 53 18.67 -5.04 -15.28
N LYS A 54 18.89 -5.79 -16.38
CA LYS A 54 20.21 -6.35 -16.74
C LYS A 54 21.36 -5.34 -16.75
N ALA A 55 21.05 -4.07 -17.00
CA ALA A 55 22.05 -3.02 -16.99
C ALA A 55 22.52 -2.59 -15.58
N GLY A 56 21.75 -2.92 -14.52
CA GLY A 56 22.04 -2.52 -13.15
C GLY A 56 21.93 -1.01 -12.91
N ARG A 57 21.12 -0.29 -13.71
CA ARG A 57 21.04 1.18 -13.68
C ARG A 57 19.67 1.74 -13.30
N LEU A 58 18.69 0.88 -13.00
CA LEU A 58 17.36 1.36 -12.61
C LEU A 58 17.45 2.07 -11.26
N ARG A 59 16.92 3.29 -11.21
CA ARG A 59 16.75 4.10 -9.99
C ARG A 59 15.30 4.15 -9.53
N ILE A 60 14.36 4.02 -10.47
CA ILE A 60 12.93 4.02 -10.18
C ILE A 60 12.25 2.87 -10.93
N VAL A 61 11.43 2.11 -10.22
CA VAL A 61 10.54 1.09 -10.79
C VAL A 61 9.10 1.44 -10.39
N GLN A 62 8.25 1.68 -11.39
CA GLN A 62 6.82 1.93 -11.22
C GLN A 62 6.02 0.90 -12.02
N ILE A 63 5.15 0.16 -11.34
CA ILE A 63 4.32 -0.88 -11.95
C ILE A 63 2.91 -0.71 -11.40
N ILE A 64 1.95 -0.46 -12.29
CA ILE A 64 0.56 -0.19 -11.94
C ILE A 64 -0.36 -1.07 -12.78
N ASP A 65 -1.25 -1.83 -12.13
CA ASP A 65 -2.23 -2.72 -12.79
C ASP A 65 -1.56 -3.73 -13.76
N ARG A 66 -0.42 -4.31 -13.35
CA ARG A 66 0.29 -5.38 -14.10
C ARG A 66 0.53 -6.61 -13.23
N ALA A 67 0.77 -7.75 -13.87
CA ALA A 67 1.25 -8.92 -13.16
C ALA A 67 2.78 -8.88 -13.03
N VAL A 68 3.26 -9.14 -11.81
CA VAL A 68 4.67 -9.37 -11.49
C VAL A 68 4.69 -10.44 -10.40
N PRO A 69 4.53 -11.73 -10.76
CA PRO A 69 4.37 -12.80 -9.77
C PRO A 69 5.53 -12.87 -8.77
N SER A 70 6.73 -12.53 -9.23
CA SER A 70 7.94 -12.26 -8.43
C SER A 70 8.75 -11.18 -9.12
N LEU A 71 9.45 -10.35 -8.35
CA LEU A 71 10.48 -9.47 -8.92
C LEU A 71 11.61 -10.34 -9.52
N PRO A 72 12.15 -9.99 -10.70
CA PRO A 72 13.19 -10.77 -11.35
C PRO A 72 14.55 -10.57 -10.68
N GLU A 73 15.36 -11.63 -10.62
CA GLU A 73 16.71 -11.62 -10.02
C GLU A 73 17.62 -10.54 -10.62
N GLU A 74 17.46 -10.19 -11.90
CA GLU A 74 18.27 -9.13 -12.51
C GLU A 74 18.10 -7.77 -11.83
N LEU A 75 16.94 -7.51 -11.19
CA LEU A 75 16.69 -6.27 -10.46
C LEU A 75 17.66 -6.11 -9.28
N LYS A 76 18.12 -7.20 -8.68
CA LYS A 76 19.12 -7.20 -7.60
C LYS A 76 20.38 -6.39 -7.96
N ASN A 77 20.77 -6.36 -9.24
CA ASN A 77 21.95 -5.63 -9.70
C ASN A 77 21.77 -4.10 -9.75
N CYS A 78 20.54 -3.61 -9.53
CA CYS A 78 20.23 -2.17 -9.53
C CYS A 78 20.48 -1.58 -8.13
N GLU A 79 21.74 -1.56 -7.70
CA GLU A 79 22.13 -1.15 -6.34
C GLU A 79 21.80 0.32 -6.01
N GLU A 80 21.62 1.15 -7.05
CA GLU A 80 21.22 2.57 -6.96
C GLU A 80 19.68 2.76 -6.99
N LEU A 81 18.89 1.71 -6.75
CA LEU A 81 17.43 1.82 -6.74
C LEU A 81 16.94 2.69 -5.56
N GLU A 82 16.25 3.77 -5.89
CA GLU A 82 15.75 4.79 -4.94
C GLU A 82 14.26 4.66 -4.67
N GLN A 83 13.48 4.25 -5.68
CA GLN A 83 12.01 4.19 -5.56
C GLN A 83 11.45 2.90 -6.14
N LEU A 84 10.63 2.22 -5.34
CA LEU A 84 9.87 1.05 -5.73
C LEU A 84 8.38 1.31 -5.51
N ILE A 85 7.63 1.42 -6.61
CA ILE A 85 6.19 1.68 -6.61
C ILE A 85 5.50 0.52 -7.31
N LEU A 86 4.77 -0.27 -6.54
CA LEU A 86 4.04 -1.44 -6.98
C LEU A 86 2.58 -1.27 -6.56
N ALA A 87 1.69 -0.91 -7.49
CA ALA A 87 0.29 -0.65 -7.19
C ALA A 87 -0.65 -1.55 -8.01
N TYR A 88 -1.62 -2.18 -7.34
CA TYR A 88 -2.56 -3.12 -7.94
C TYR A 88 -1.87 -4.25 -8.72
N ILE A 89 -0.74 -4.73 -8.17
CA ILE A 89 0.07 -5.76 -8.81
C ILE A 89 -0.43 -7.17 -8.45
N LYS A 90 -0.34 -8.09 -9.42
CA LYS A 90 -0.55 -9.52 -9.17
C LYS A 90 0.78 -10.15 -8.73
N MET A 91 0.98 -10.27 -7.42
CA MET A 91 2.22 -10.79 -6.82
C MET A 91 1.92 -11.67 -5.62
N ALA A 92 2.64 -12.79 -5.50
CA ALA A 92 2.45 -13.74 -4.40
C ALA A 92 3.41 -13.49 -3.24
N ALA A 93 4.66 -13.11 -3.54
CA ALA A 93 5.71 -12.89 -2.54
C ALA A 93 6.70 -11.80 -3.00
N LEU A 94 7.27 -11.10 -2.01
CA LEU A 94 8.47 -10.29 -2.21
C LEU A 94 9.71 -11.17 -2.00
N PRO A 95 10.77 -11.01 -2.82
CA PRO A 95 11.99 -11.77 -2.64
C PRO A 95 12.82 -11.27 -1.45
N GLU A 96 13.52 -12.17 -0.77
CA GLU A 96 14.36 -11.85 0.40
C GLU A 96 15.50 -10.87 0.07
N TRP A 97 16.08 -10.97 -1.13
CA TRP A 97 17.16 -10.09 -1.60
C TRP A 97 16.72 -8.63 -1.77
N LEU A 98 15.42 -8.31 -1.69
CA LEU A 98 14.97 -6.92 -1.69
C LEU A 98 15.60 -6.11 -0.54
N SER A 99 15.96 -6.81 0.56
CA SER A 99 16.71 -6.25 1.68
C SER A 99 18.11 -5.73 1.33
N GLU A 100 18.66 -6.05 0.16
CA GLU A 100 20.00 -5.61 -0.26
C GLU A 100 20.01 -4.18 -0.83
N PHE A 101 18.83 -3.60 -1.13
CA PHE A 101 18.74 -2.24 -1.69
C PHE A 101 18.94 -1.16 -0.63
N SER A 102 20.21 -0.77 -0.45
CA SER A 102 20.60 0.25 0.52
C SER A 102 20.19 1.69 0.19
N GLN A 103 19.89 1.98 -1.08
CA GLN A 103 19.57 3.33 -1.56
C GLN A 103 18.06 3.62 -1.63
N LEU A 104 17.19 2.68 -1.24
CA LEU A 104 15.74 2.91 -1.29
C LEU A 104 15.32 4.02 -0.33
N GLU A 105 14.62 5.01 -0.88
CA GLU A 105 14.08 6.17 -0.17
C GLU A 105 12.54 6.11 -0.08
N TYR A 106 11.91 5.44 -1.05
CA TYR A 106 10.46 5.37 -1.21
C TYR A 106 10.00 3.97 -1.59
N ILE A 107 9.15 3.38 -0.75
CA ILE A 107 8.47 2.11 -1.03
C ILE A 107 6.95 2.33 -0.93
N HIS A 108 6.26 2.02 -2.03
CA HIS A 108 4.81 1.92 -2.07
C HIS A 108 4.43 0.56 -2.62
N ILE A 109 3.81 -0.26 -1.78
CA ILE A 109 3.28 -1.57 -2.16
C ILE A 109 1.79 -1.57 -1.85
N GLU A 110 1.00 -1.59 -2.91
CA GLU A 110 -0.45 -1.69 -2.85
C GLU A 110 -0.90 -2.90 -3.66
N GLY A 111 -1.48 -3.88 -2.99
CA GLY A 111 -2.04 -5.07 -3.63
C GLY A 111 -3.43 -4.83 -4.20
N ASP A 112 -4.12 -5.92 -4.52
CA ASP A 112 -5.52 -5.88 -4.90
C ASP A 112 -6.33 -7.03 -4.29
N PHE A 113 -7.62 -7.08 -4.66
CA PHE A 113 -8.57 -8.08 -4.19
C PHE A 113 -8.82 -9.20 -5.21
N THR A 114 -7.86 -9.50 -6.10
CA THR A 114 -7.95 -10.66 -7.00
C THR A 114 -7.31 -11.90 -6.40
N SER A 115 -7.32 -13.05 -7.05
CA SER A 115 -6.80 -14.30 -6.46
C SER A 115 -5.27 -14.32 -6.25
N ARG A 116 -4.52 -13.43 -6.91
CA ARG A 116 -3.05 -13.35 -6.84
C ARG A 116 -2.59 -12.23 -5.91
N ARG A 117 -2.71 -12.46 -4.60
CA ARG A 117 -2.40 -11.49 -3.55
C ARG A 117 -1.11 -11.84 -2.83
N LEU A 118 -0.43 -10.82 -2.31
CA LEU A 118 0.72 -10.98 -1.44
C LEU A 118 0.30 -11.69 -0.15
N THR A 119 0.94 -12.80 0.18
CA THR A 119 0.61 -13.59 1.38
C THR A 119 1.58 -13.38 2.53
N ASN A 120 2.80 -12.95 2.24
CA ASN A 120 3.85 -12.75 3.22
C ASN A 120 4.82 -11.66 2.77
N ILE A 121 5.42 -11.00 3.75
CA ILE A 121 6.56 -10.11 3.58
C ILE A 121 7.72 -10.77 4.36
N PRO A 122 8.87 -11.05 3.74
CA PRO A 122 10.03 -11.63 4.41
C PRO A 122 10.45 -10.87 5.67
N ASP A 123 10.88 -11.61 6.70
CA ASP A 123 11.50 -11.03 7.88
C ASP A 123 12.80 -10.29 7.49
N GLY A 124 13.08 -9.16 8.14
CA GLY A 124 14.29 -8.36 7.89
C GLY A 124 14.35 -7.65 6.53
N ILE A 125 13.27 -7.66 5.73
CA ILE A 125 13.26 -7.03 4.39
C ILE A 125 13.65 -5.54 4.41
N PHE A 126 13.47 -4.86 5.54
CA PHE A 126 13.74 -3.44 5.70
C PHE A 126 15.06 -3.14 6.44
N ASP A 127 15.81 -4.15 6.87
CA ASP A 127 16.90 -3.99 7.83
C ASP A 127 18.09 -3.17 7.29
N ASN A 128 18.31 -3.17 5.97
CA ASN A 128 19.40 -2.43 5.33
C ASN A 128 18.92 -1.27 4.47
N MET A 129 17.81 -0.61 4.82
CA MET A 129 17.29 0.56 4.08
C MET A 129 17.41 1.85 4.91
N PRO A 130 18.64 2.33 5.21
CA PRO A 130 18.85 3.47 6.10
C PRO A 130 18.31 4.80 5.57
N HIS A 131 18.09 4.90 4.25
CA HIS A 131 17.60 6.10 3.58
C HIS A 131 16.07 6.10 3.39
N LEU A 132 15.38 5.02 3.76
CA LEU A 132 13.94 4.90 3.56
C LEU A 132 13.20 5.95 4.37
N SER A 133 12.51 6.85 3.67
CA SER A 133 11.77 7.97 4.26
C SER A 133 10.26 7.81 4.13
N PHE A 134 9.81 7.00 3.17
CA PHE A 134 8.41 6.73 2.91
C PHE A 134 8.15 5.23 2.77
N LEU A 135 7.22 4.72 3.56
CA LEU A 135 6.74 3.34 3.50
C LEU A 135 5.22 3.30 3.49
N HIS A 136 4.66 2.86 2.38
CA HIS A 136 3.24 2.52 2.26
C HIS A 136 3.09 1.02 1.98
N LEU A 137 2.37 0.33 2.85
CA LEU A 137 1.93 -1.05 2.66
C LEU A 137 0.41 -1.09 2.72
N GLY A 138 -0.24 -1.52 1.66
CA GLY A 138 -1.69 -1.66 1.70
C GLY A 138 -2.31 -2.58 0.67
N GLY A 139 -3.61 -2.84 0.82
CA GLY A 139 -4.33 -3.75 -0.08
C GLY A 139 -3.75 -5.17 -0.09
N ILE A 140 -3.12 -5.60 1.01
CA ILE A 140 -2.50 -6.93 1.18
C ILE A 140 -3.24 -7.73 2.26
N PRO A 141 -4.53 -8.07 2.02
CA PRO A 141 -5.44 -8.57 3.05
C PRO A 141 -5.10 -9.96 3.59
N ASN A 142 -4.09 -10.65 3.05
CA ASN A 142 -3.67 -11.99 3.47
C ASN A 142 -2.43 -11.97 4.38
N VAL A 143 -1.74 -10.84 4.51
CA VAL A 143 -0.54 -10.74 5.34
C VAL A 143 -0.95 -10.66 6.82
N GLU A 144 -0.58 -11.68 7.59
CA GLU A 144 -0.93 -11.78 9.02
C GLU A 144 0.08 -11.13 9.96
N LYS A 145 1.32 -10.92 9.50
CA LYS A 145 2.44 -10.36 10.27
C LYS A 145 3.32 -9.48 9.38
N LEU A 146 3.79 -8.37 9.93
CA LEU A 146 4.80 -7.51 9.30
C LEU A 146 6.19 -7.74 9.91
N PRO A 147 7.27 -7.56 9.12
CA PRO A 147 8.63 -7.57 9.63
C PRO A 147 8.90 -6.40 10.57
N SER A 148 10.01 -6.46 11.31
CA SER A 148 10.45 -5.34 12.15
C SER A 148 10.72 -4.09 11.31
N LEU A 149 10.37 -2.93 11.85
CA LEU A 149 10.68 -1.62 11.27
C LEU A 149 11.82 -0.91 12.02
N SER A 150 12.43 -1.56 13.02
CA SER A 150 13.31 -0.90 13.99
C SER A 150 14.62 -0.32 13.44
N LYS A 151 15.00 -0.71 12.22
CA LYS A 151 16.17 -0.18 11.52
C LYS A 151 15.85 1.06 10.67
N LEU A 152 14.58 1.39 10.49
CA LEU A 152 14.11 2.50 9.66
C LEU A 152 14.16 3.85 10.41
N SER A 153 15.33 4.19 10.93
CA SER A 153 15.53 5.42 11.73
C SER A 153 15.29 6.71 10.94
N GLY A 154 15.37 6.67 9.60
CA GLY A 154 15.08 7.78 8.69
C GLY A 154 13.62 7.87 8.22
N LEU A 155 12.75 6.94 8.62
CA LEU A 155 11.37 6.87 8.15
C LEU A 155 10.57 8.08 8.63
N ARG A 156 9.91 8.78 7.71
CA ARG A 156 9.08 9.96 7.99
C ARG A 156 7.59 9.66 7.83
N TYR A 157 7.25 8.88 6.81
CA TYR A 157 5.88 8.54 6.46
C TYR A 157 5.67 7.04 6.57
N LEU A 158 4.75 6.62 7.44
CA LEU A 158 4.35 5.22 7.58
C LEU A 158 2.85 5.10 7.37
N THR A 159 2.44 4.38 6.32
CA THR A 159 1.03 4.06 6.07
C THR A 159 0.83 2.55 5.98
N LEU A 160 -0.10 2.04 6.79
CA LEU A 160 -0.57 0.66 6.76
C LEU A 160 -2.07 0.68 6.45
N ALA A 161 -2.45 0.26 5.25
CA ALA A 161 -3.82 0.44 4.74
C ALA A 161 -4.46 -0.87 4.27
N VAL A 162 -5.68 -1.16 4.69
CA VAL A 162 -6.43 -2.36 4.28
C VAL A 162 -5.64 -3.65 4.58
N MET A 163 -5.27 -3.79 5.85
CA MET A 163 -4.50 -4.91 6.41
C MET A 163 -5.44 -5.83 7.20
N THR A 164 -6.44 -6.43 6.53
CA THR A 164 -7.57 -7.07 7.21
C THR A 164 -7.26 -8.39 7.92
N SER A 165 -6.13 -9.04 7.64
CA SER A 165 -5.67 -10.23 8.39
C SER A 165 -4.49 -9.95 9.32
N LEU A 166 -3.98 -8.72 9.38
CA LEU A 166 -2.85 -8.38 10.24
C LEU A 166 -3.24 -8.48 11.71
N LYS A 167 -2.55 -9.33 12.47
CA LYS A 167 -2.89 -9.62 13.87
C LYS A 167 -2.34 -8.57 14.83
N GLU A 168 -1.15 -8.08 14.56
CA GLU A 168 -0.43 -7.11 15.38
C GLU A 168 0.36 -6.15 14.49
N LEU A 169 0.52 -4.91 14.96
CA LEU A 169 1.45 -3.97 14.35
C LEU A 169 2.88 -4.29 14.80
N PRO A 170 3.89 -4.07 13.94
CA PRO A 170 5.27 -4.17 14.37
C PRO A 170 5.57 -3.09 15.42
N SER A 171 6.55 -3.35 16.29
CA SER A 171 7.01 -2.34 17.26
C SER A 171 7.46 -1.06 16.56
N PHE A 172 7.15 0.08 17.19
CA PHE A 172 7.60 1.41 16.74
C PHE A 172 8.97 1.80 17.30
N GLU A 173 9.63 0.92 18.06
CA GLU A 173 11.01 1.11 18.49
C GLU A 173 11.92 1.45 17.30
N GLY A 174 12.77 2.47 17.45
CA GLY A 174 13.67 2.93 16.38
C GLY A 174 13.05 3.90 15.36
N LEU A 175 11.73 4.12 15.38
CA LEU A 175 11.01 5.01 14.44
C LEU A 175 10.99 6.48 14.88
N SER A 176 12.11 7.00 15.35
CA SER A 176 12.22 8.34 15.96
C SER A 176 12.03 9.52 15.01
N SER A 177 12.02 9.28 13.68
CA SER A 177 11.87 10.33 12.66
C SER A 177 10.48 10.37 12.01
N VAL A 178 9.55 9.49 12.42
CA VAL A 178 8.21 9.44 11.83
C VAL A 178 7.46 10.72 12.17
N THR A 179 6.98 11.40 11.14
CA THR A 179 6.16 12.61 11.24
C THR A 179 4.69 12.31 10.99
N ASP A 180 4.39 11.34 10.13
CA ASP A 180 3.03 11.01 9.72
C ASP A 180 2.82 9.49 9.79
N LEU A 181 1.87 9.08 10.65
CA LEU A 181 1.47 7.68 10.82
C LEU A 181 0.00 7.51 10.43
N ALA A 182 -0.28 6.63 9.48
CA ALA A 182 -1.65 6.28 9.10
C ALA A 182 -1.89 4.77 9.22
N ILE A 183 -2.91 4.40 9.99
CA ILE A 183 -3.42 3.04 10.11
C ILE A 183 -4.86 3.06 9.62
N ILE A 184 -5.13 2.34 8.53
CA ILE A 184 -6.43 2.37 7.86
C ILE A 184 -6.91 0.94 7.66
N SER A 185 -8.13 0.62 8.09
CA SER A 185 -8.72 -0.71 7.91
C SER A 185 -7.84 -1.87 8.40
N ALA A 186 -7.30 -1.74 9.61
CA ALA A 186 -6.59 -2.80 10.33
C ALA A 186 -7.55 -3.53 11.29
N SER A 187 -8.43 -4.36 10.72
CA SER A 187 -9.61 -4.88 11.44
C SER A 187 -9.31 -5.98 12.45
N GLN A 188 -8.11 -6.56 12.45
CA GLN A 188 -7.67 -7.61 13.38
C GLN A 188 -6.59 -7.17 14.37
N VAL A 189 -6.05 -5.96 14.19
CA VAL A 189 -5.08 -5.37 15.13
C VAL A 189 -5.82 -4.95 16.39
N ALA A 190 -5.69 -5.76 17.45
CA ALA A 190 -6.40 -5.53 18.70
C ALA A 190 -5.80 -4.39 19.55
N THR A 191 -4.52 -4.11 19.41
CA THR A 191 -3.78 -3.14 20.24
C THR A 191 -2.78 -2.33 19.41
N LEU A 192 -2.30 -1.23 19.97
CA LEU A 192 -1.22 -0.44 19.39
C LEU A 192 0.11 -0.72 20.14
N PRO A 193 1.26 -0.69 19.45
CA PRO A 193 2.56 -0.56 20.08
C PRO A 193 2.68 0.79 20.80
N SER A 194 3.65 0.91 21.72
CA SER A 194 3.90 2.20 22.37
C SER A 194 4.25 3.28 21.34
N LEU A 195 3.68 4.47 21.54
CA LEU A 195 3.90 5.65 20.71
C LEU A 195 5.10 6.47 21.20
N THR A 196 5.61 6.19 22.41
CA THR A 196 6.79 6.85 23.01
C THR A 196 7.99 7.00 22.06
N PRO A 197 8.33 6.00 21.22
CA PRO A 197 9.45 6.14 20.28
C PRO A 197 9.22 7.19 19.17
N LEU A 198 7.98 7.56 18.87
CA LEU A 198 7.58 8.46 17.78
C LEU A 198 7.73 9.93 18.16
N VAL A 199 8.95 10.33 18.54
CA VAL A 199 9.23 11.65 19.15
C VAL A 199 9.03 12.85 18.21
N THR A 200 9.01 12.65 16.89
CA THR A 200 8.77 13.69 15.87
C THR A 200 7.37 13.66 15.27
N LEU A 201 6.47 12.84 15.81
CA LEU A 201 5.12 12.67 15.27
C LEU A 201 4.42 14.03 15.20
N ALA A 202 3.83 14.32 14.04
CA ALA A 202 3.12 15.55 13.74
C ALA A 202 1.69 15.29 13.26
N SER A 203 1.43 14.10 12.73
CA SER A 203 0.11 13.65 12.29
C SER A 203 -0.05 12.16 12.58
N ILE A 204 -1.20 11.79 13.16
CA ILE A 204 -1.61 10.40 13.27
C ILE A 204 -3.06 10.24 12.83
N ALA A 205 -3.30 9.24 11.97
CA ALA A 205 -4.63 8.86 11.53
C ALA A 205 -4.87 7.39 11.84
N ILE A 206 -5.94 7.11 12.58
CA ILE A 206 -6.45 5.75 12.78
C ILE A 206 -7.86 5.73 12.22
N LEU A 207 -7.98 5.27 10.98
CA LEU A 207 -9.23 5.33 10.24
C LEU A 207 -9.97 3.99 10.31
N PRO A 208 -11.32 4.02 10.25
CA PRO A 208 -12.12 2.81 10.08
C PRO A 208 -11.64 1.99 8.88
N LYS A 209 -11.71 0.65 8.94
CA LYS A 209 -12.23 -0.22 10.00
C LYS A 209 -11.11 -0.79 10.89
N SER A 210 -10.63 -0.02 11.87
CA SER A 210 -9.52 -0.43 12.76
C SER A 210 -10.04 -0.93 14.12
N ALA A 211 -9.62 -2.13 14.55
CA ALA A 211 -10.22 -2.80 15.72
C ALA A 211 -10.06 -2.01 17.02
N VAL A 212 -8.92 -1.34 17.21
CA VAL A 212 -8.61 -0.44 18.34
C VAL A 212 -9.66 0.65 18.58
N CYS A 213 -10.41 1.05 17.55
CA CYS A 213 -11.49 2.05 17.64
C CYS A 213 -12.80 1.50 18.24
N CYS A 214 -12.91 0.17 18.34
CA CYS A 214 -14.16 -0.56 18.55
C CYS A 214 -14.09 -1.51 19.75
N ASN A 215 -12.94 -2.14 19.96
CA ASN A 215 -12.75 -3.24 20.91
C ASN A 215 -12.55 -2.81 22.37
N GLY A 216 -12.57 -1.50 22.65
CA GLY A 216 -12.39 -0.94 23.98
C GLY A 216 -10.95 -0.58 24.35
N TYR A 217 -9.97 -0.85 23.48
CA TYR A 217 -8.56 -0.55 23.75
C TYR A 217 -8.30 0.95 23.96
N LEU A 218 -8.82 1.81 23.07
CA LEU A 218 -8.62 3.27 23.15
C LEU A 218 -9.62 3.98 24.07
N SER A 219 -10.88 3.53 24.08
CA SER A 219 -11.99 4.21 24.77
C SER A 219 -12.28 3.65 26.17
N GLY A 220 -11.68 2.51 26.53
CA GLY A 220 -12.05 1.74 27.72
C GLY A 220 -13.39 1.01 27.62
N THR A 221 -14.19 1.29 26.58
CA THR A 221 -15.53 0.70 26.38
C THR A 221 -15.60 0.02 25.03
N CYS A 222 -15.78 -1.29 25.03
CA CYS A 222 -16.01 -2.04 23.80
C CYS A 222 -17.41 -1.73 23.24
N ASN A 223 -17.47 -1.29 21.99
CA ASN A 223 -18.72 -1.09 21.27
C ASN A 223 -18.55 -1.51 19.80
N LEU A 224 -18.78 -2.79 19.55
CA LEU A 224 -18.73 -3.40 18.21
C LEU A 224 -19.97 -3.06 17.36
N ALA A 225 -20.97 -2.40 17.93
CA ALA A 225 -22.20 -2.01 17.23
C ALA A 225 -22.11 -0.61 16.58
N LYS A 226 -21.02 0.13 16.76
CA LYS A 226 -20.80 1.38 16.02
C LYS A 226 -20.74 1.09 14.53
N THR A 227 -21.27 1.99 13.71
CA THR A 227 -21.31 1.86 12.23
C THR A 227 -19.95 1.46 11.65
N GLN A 228 -18.87 2.10 12.12
CA GLN A 228 -17.50 1.85 11.66
C GLN A 228 -16.91 0.47 12.05
N CYS A 229 -17.61 -0.28 12.91
CA CYS A 229 -17.15 -1.54 13.49
C CYS A 229 -17.96 -2.74 12.97
N LEU A 230 -19.04 -2.48 12.23
CA LEU A 230 -19.92 -3.53 11.73
C LEU A 230 -19.16 -4.47 10.77
N PRO A 231 -19.45 -5.78 10.83
CA PRO A 231 -18.86 -6.73 9.89
C PRO A 231 -19.26 -6.39 8.45
N VAL A 232 -18.32 -6.59 7.52
CA VAL A 232 -18.57 -6.52 6.08
C VAL A 232 -18.47 -7.92 5.48
N ALA A 233 -19.01 -8.12 4.28
CA ALA A 233 -19.12 -9.45 3.69
C ALA A 233 -17.75 -10.10 3.44
N SER A 234 -16.73 -9.30 3.16
CA SER A 234 -15.36 -9.75 2.92
C SER A 234 -14.52 -10.00 4.19
N ASP A 235 -15.04 -9.74 5.39
CA ASP A 235 -14.30 -10.03 6.60
C ASP A 235 -14.07 -11.53 6.76
N LYS A 236 -12.81 -11.93 6.89
CA LYS A 236 -12.45 -13.30 7.26
C LYS A 236 -12.62 -13.57 8.75
N PHE A 237 -12.50 -12.51 9.56
CA PHE A 237 -12.43 -12.59 11.01
C PHE A 237 -13.28 -11.46 11.61
N SER A 238 -14.02 -11.79 12.68
CA SER A 238 -14.78 -10.79 13.44
C SER A 238 -13.88 -10.05 14.43
N MET A 239 -14.14 -8.76 14.65
CA MET A 239 -13.55 -8.03 15.77
C MET A 239 -14.04 -8.63 17.10
N SER A 240 -13.17 -8.66 18.09
CA SER A 240 -13.49 -9.04 19.47
C SER A 240 -13.14 -7.90 20.43
N CYS A 241 -13.83 -7.84 21.56
CA CYS A 241 -13.45 -6.95 22.64
C CYS A 241 -12.13 -7.40 23.29
N THR A 242 -11.39 -6.45 23.86
CA THR A 242 -10.20 -6.73 24.68
C THR A 242 -10.31 -6.03 26.03
N ASP A 243 -9.66 -6.58 27.05
CA ASP A 243 -9.47 -5.94 28.37
C ASP A 243 -8.18 -5.12 28.44
N GLU A 244 -7.30 -5.23 27.45
CA GLU A 244 -6.10 -4.42 27.34
C GLU A 244 -6.45 -2.94 27.10
N ARG A 245 -5.64 -2.04 27.64
CA ARG A 245 -5.85 -0.59 27.56
C ARG A 245 -4.59 0.11 27.12
N LEU A 246 -4.77 1.17 26.35
CA LEU A 246 -3.69 2.10 26.02
C LEU A 246 -3.10 2.70 27.31
N SER A 247 -1.78 2.87 27.34
CA SER A 247 -1.10 3.50 28.48
C SER A 247 -1.55 4.96 28.63
N GLU A 248 -1.47 5.52 29.85
CA GLU A 248 -1.82 6.93 30.09
C GLU A 248 -0.95 7.89 29.26
N GLU A 249 0.32 7.55 29.05
CA GLU A 249 1.27 8.31 28.24
C GLU A 249 0.90 8.30 26.74
N ASP A 250 0.61 7.13 26.19
CA ASP A 250 0.19 7.02 24.78
C ASP A 250 -1.22 7.62 24.59
N GLN A 251 -2.09 7.53 25.59
CA GLN A 251 -3.41 8.17 25.57
C GLN A 251 -3.28 9.70 25.53
N ALA A 252 -2.37 10.27 26.34
CA ALA A 252 -2.05 11.70 26.29
C ALA A 252 -1.50 12.10 24.92
N THR A 253 -0.65 11.25 24.31
CA THR A 253 -0.11 11.47 22.96
C THR A 253 -1.23 11.51 21.92
N LEU A 254 -2.14 10.53 21.89
CA LEU A 254 -3.26 10.51 20.94
C LEU A 254 -4.22 11.69 21.12
N ALA A 255 -4.42 12.15 22.35
CA ALA A 255 -5.30 13.28 22.64
C ALA A 255 -4.86 14.60 21.99
N LEU A 256 -3.58 14.73 21.61
CA LEU A 256 -3.06 15.91 20.90
C LEU A 256 -3.59 16.05 19.47
N TYR A 257 -3.98 14.94 18.82
CA TYR A 257 -4.28 14.92 17.38
C TYR A 257 -5.78 14.98 17.07
N GLY A 258 -6.66 14.62 18.00
CA GLY A 258 -8.11 14.79 17.86
C GLY A 258 -8.75 13.94 16.76
N SER A 259 -9.45 14.58 15.81
CA SER A 259 -10.39 13.94 14.87
C SER A 259 -9.86 12.89 13.87
N PRO A 260 -8.58 12.82 13.46
CA PRO A 260 -8.11 11.76 12.57
C PRO A 260 -7.97 10.40 13.30
N VAL A 261 -8.15 10.35 14.63
CA VAL A 261 -8.15 9.13 15.42
C VAL A 261 -9.58 8.63 15.65
N CYS A 262 -9.91 7.50 15.04
CA CYS A 262 -11.20 6.83 15.12
C CYS A 262 -12.43 7.71 14.80
N PRO A 263 -12.41 8.46 13.67
CA PRO A 263 -13.58 9.25 13.26
C PRO A 263 -14.75 8.33 12.92
N ASN A 264 -15.96 8.72 13.31
CA ASN A 264 -17.17 7.97 12.99
C ASN A 264 -17.51 8.10 11.50
N LEU A 265 -16.96 7.21 10.67
CA LEU A 265 -17.15 7.17 9.22
C LEU A 265 -17.86 5.88 8.79
N GLU A 266 -18.59 5.96 7.68
CA GLU A 266 -19.09 4.77 7.00
C GLU A 266 -17.91 3.94 6.45
N VAL A 267 -18.01 2.63 6.60
CA VAL A 267 -17.01 1.69 6.11
C VAL A 267 -17.47 1.12 4.78
N GLU A 268 -16.62 1.22 3.77
CA GLU A 268 -16.84 0.57 2.48
C GLU A 268 -16.22 -0.84 2.50
N ASP A 269 -16.96 -1.83 2.02
CA ASP A 269 -16.40 -3.16 1.76
C ASP A 269 -15.58 -3.10 0.47
N HIS A 270 -14.27 -2.87 0.62
CA HIS A 270 -13.35 -2.68 -0.49
C HIS A 270 -13.25 -3.87 -1.45
N GLU A 271 -13.42 -5.09 -0.93
CA GLU A 271 -13.38 -6.30 -1.74
C GLU A 271 -14.72 -6.53 -2.46
N ALA A 272 -15.86 -6.26 -1.80
CA ALA A 272 -17.17 -6.29 -2.48
C ALA A 272 -17.35 -5.15 -3.49
N ALA A 273 -16.71 -3.99 -3.26
CA ALA A 273 -16.68 -2.87 -4.19
C ALA A 273 -15.69 -3.06 -5.35
N ALA A 274 -14.89 -4.14 -5.35
CA ALA A 274 -13.98 -4.44 -6.43
C ALA A 274 -14.76 -4.68 -7.75
N PRO A 275 -14.20 -4.33 -8.92
CA PRO A 275 -14.82 -4.60 -10.20
C PRO A 275 -15.20 -6.08 -10.34
N SER A 276 -16.35 -6.34 -10.95
CA SER A 276 -16.82 -7.69 -11.31
C SER A 276 -17.02 -7.77 -12.82
N LYS A 277 -17.18 -9.00 -13.34
CA LYS A 277 -17.54 -9.21 -14.74
C LYS A 277 -18.84 -8.48 -15.10
N HIS A 278 -19.84 -8.55 -14.23
CA HIS A 278 -21.11 -7.85 -14.41
C HIS A 278 -20.91 -6.33 -14.46
N SER A 279 -20.21 -5.77 -13.49
CA SER A 279 -20.02 -4.32 -13.40
C SER A 279 -19.11 -3.73 -14.46
N THR A 280 -18.26 -4.54 -15.12
CA THR A 280 -17.25 -4.07 -16.10
C THR A 280 -17.67 -4.40 -17.53
N ASP A 281 -18.02 -5.64 -17.81
CA ASP A 281 -18.25 -6.13 -19.17
C ASP A 281 -19.73 -5.97 -19.56
N GLU A 282 -20.64 -6.29 -18.64
CA GLU A 282 -22.08 -6.37 -18.94
C GLU A 282 -22.78 -5.01 -18.77
N LEU A 283 -22.49 -4.29 -17.69
CA LEU A 283 -23.10 -2.98 -17.43
C LEU A 283 -22.45 -1.84 -18.23
N CYS A 284 -21.10 -1.81 -18.32
CA CYS A 284 -20.39 -0.74 -19.01
C CYS A 284 -20.08 -1.02 -20.47
N GLY A 285 -20.11 -2.29 -20.91
CA GLY A 285 -19.55 -2.69 -22.19
C GLY A 285 -18.06 -2.33 -22.34
N GLY A 286 -17.30 -2.31 -21.24
CA GLY A 286 -15.90 -1.89 -21.23
C GLY A 286 -15.65 -0.38 -21.39
N VAL A 287 -16.71 0.44 -21.40
CA VAL A 287 -16.60 1.91 -21.46
C VAL A 287 -16.40 2.48 -20.06
N ASN A 288 -15.33 3.26 -19.92
CA ASN A 288 -14.98 3.89 -18.66
C ASN A 288 -15.99 4.99 -18.29
N TYR A 289 -16.60 4.94 -17.12
CA TYR A 289 -17.53 5.97 -16.66
C TYR A 289 -17.12 6.50 -15.29
N SER A 290 -16.48 7.67 -15.21
CA SER A 290 -16.75 8.63 -14.13
C SER A 290 -16.12 9.98 -14.47
N GLN A 291 -16.90 11.05 -14.31
CA GLN A 291 -16.37 12.40 -14.18
C GLN A 291 -17.12 13.08 -13.03
N TRP A 292 -16.53 13.03 -11.83
CA TRP A 292 -16.72 14.07 -10.80
C TRP A 292 -15.34 14.39 -10.21
N GLY A 293 -15.04 15.69 -10.17
CA GLY A 293 -13.67 16.21 -10.27
C GLY A 293 -12.89 16.40 -8.98
N THR A 294 -11.74 17.06 -9.20
CA THR A 294 -10.66 17.46 -8.26
C THR A 294 -9.75 16.29 -7.88
N GLY A 295 -8.43 16.36 -7.87
CA GLY A 295 -7.41 17.37 -8.13
C GLY A 295 -6.06 16.61 -8.09
N ASN A 296 -4.97 17.18 -8.60
CA ASN A 296 -3.63 16.58 -8.78
C ASN A 296 -3.27 15.38 -7.86
N LEU A 297 -3.30 14.16 -8.43
CA LEU A 297 -3.00 12.86 -7.82
C LEU A 297 -1.52 12.62 -7.41
N LEU A 298 -0.70 13.66 -7.24
CA LEU A 298 0.74 13.49 -6.98
C LEU A 298 1.34 14.48 -5.97
N GLN A 299 0.54 15.24 -5.22
CA GLN A 299 1.07 16.19 -4.24
C GLN A 299 0.19 16.22 -2.99
N HIS A 300 0.44 15.33 -2.02
CA HIS A 300 0.65 15.65 -0.59
C HIS A 300 0.40 14.42 0.34
N PRO A 301 1.11 14.33 1.48
CA PRO A 301 1.05 13.17 2.39
C PRO A 301 -0.15 13.15 3.36
N ASN A 302 -0.97 14.21 3.39
CA ASN A 302 -2.02 14.41 4.40
C ASN A 302 -3.46 14.30 3.88
N ASP A 303 -3.66 13.76 2.67
CA ASP A 303 -5.01 13.45 2.18
C ASP A 303 -5.48 12.10 2.74
N GLY A 304 -5.86 12.09 4.02
CA GLY A 304 -6.60 11.02 4.70
C GLY A 304 -8.00 10.74 4.12
N HIS A 305 -8.30 11.25 2.92
CA HIS A 305 -9.53 11.07 2.17
C HIS A 305 -9.26 10.76 0.69
N GLN A 306 -8.23 9.96 0.35
CA GLN A 306 -8.07 9.43 -1.02
C GLN A 306 -7.58 7.98 -1.10
N LEU A 307 -8.12 7.08 -0.25
CA LEU A 307 -8.36 5.69 -0.70
C LEU A 307 -9.56 5.62 -1.67
N ARG A 308 -9.75 6.67 -2.49
CA ARG A 308 -10.56 6.54 -3.69
C ARG A 308 -9.67 5.80 -4.66
N TYR A 309 -9.85 4.48 -4.70
CA TYR A 309 -9.34 3.63 -5.76
C TYR A 309 -9.27 4.44 -7.05
N ASN A 310 -8.11 4.51 -7.69
CA ASN A 310 -7.98 4.99 -9.07
C ASN A 310 -8.72 4.07 -10.07
N ARG A 311 -9.74 3.35 -9.61
CA ARG A 311 -10.64 2.50 -10.34
C ARG A 311 -11.85 3.35 -10.67
N ARG A 312 -11.85 3.85 -11.88
CA ARG A 312 -13.00 4.53 -12.46
C ARG A 312 -14.12 3.49 -12.60
N PHE A 313 -15.26 3.75 -11.97
CA PHE A 313 -16.36 2.78 -11.85
C PHE A 313 -17.60 3.23 -12.62
N CYS A 314 -18.21 2.34 -13.40
CA CYS A 314 -19.63 2.51 -13.73
C CYS A 314 -20.50 2.36 -12.48
N ARG A 315 -20.74 3.47 -11.78
CA ARG A 315 -21.95 3.57 -10.98
C ARG A 315 -23.08 3.98 -11.92
N HIS A 316 -24.12 3.16 -12.01
CA HIS A 316 -25.44 3.71 -12.29
C HIS A 316 -25.68 4.81 -11.25
N ALA A 317 -25.95 6.05 -11.69
CA ALA A 317 -26.79 6.91 -10.89
C ALA A 317 -28.09 6.12 -10.70
N GLN A 318 -28.32 5.56 -9.52
CA GLN A 318 -29.66 5.14 -9.15
C GLN A 318 -30.49 6.42 -9.25
N ALA A 319 -31.27 6.52 -10.33
CA ALA A 319 -32.27 7.55 -10.46
C ALA A 319 -33.19 7.40 -9.25
N SER A 320 -33.21 8.45 -8.43
CA SER A 320 -34.19 8.64 -7.38
C SER A 320 -35.58 8.53 -8.01
N ASN A 321 -36.38 7.56 -7.55
CA ASN A 321 -37.82 7.62 -7.60
C ASN A 321 -38.34 7.62 -6.17
#